data_AF-A0A819IEJ1-F1
#
_entry.id   AF-A0A819IEJ1-F1
#
_cell.length_a   1.000
_cell.length_b   1.000
_cell.length_c   1.000
_cell.angle_alpha   90.00
_cell.angle_beta   90.00
_cell.angle_gamma   90.00
#
_symmetry.space_group_name_H-M   'P 1'
#
loop_
_entity.id
_entity.type
_entity.pdbx_description
1 polymer ?
#
loop_
_entity_poly.entity_id
_entity_poly.type
_entity_poly.pdbx_seq_one_letter_code
_entity_poly.pdbx_strand_id
1 'polypeptide(L)'
;MLRHVIWCRKTVSIQAKLRIFRACVLPVLLYSSEVWSTTAAQEQRLNTFYFKCLRTIIGVNLGDRLPNEQLLQLTGQPYLSDLLIRNRLRWVGHVNRMHTEDNEPSMVKKIMFSHFAHANKPRNMGTRKRWQDKITEDLEKLNIRNWRRETLDKDKWRGTINRFVHSNDPSSNISEVVQQYKQKADKRRAASNVPLPPKITEVLIKQGLKNTDGTHTCPNSKCTRRTFKAQGITRHVKACTPEWCKKHKIPTN
;
A
#
# COMPACT_ATOMS: atom_id res chain seq x y z
N MET A 1 17.73 -0.04 -6.64
CA MET A 1 18.91 0.85 -6.53
C MET A 1 18.73 1.95 -5.46
N LEU A 2 17.73 2.83 -5.53
CA LEU A 2 17.57 3.99 -4.62
C LEU A 2 17.34 3.65 -3.13
N ARG A 3 16.82 2.46 -2.82
CA ARG A 3 16.48 2.05 -1.43
C ARG A 3 17.69 2.06 -0.50
N HIS A 4 18.76 1.38 -0.88
CA HIS A 4 19.96 1.26 -0.04
C HIS A 4 20.85 2.50 -0.13
N VAL A 5 20.85 3.19 -1.28
CA VAL A 5 21.70 4.36 -1.52
C VAL A 5 21.15 5.60 -0.82
N ILE A 6 19.83 5.82 -0.83
CA ILE A 6 19.23 7.09 -0.37
C ILE A 6 18.23 6.84 0.75
N TRP A 7 17.25 5.96 0.55
CA TRP A 7 16.11 5.85 1.47
C TRP A 7 16.51 5.34 2.86
N CYS A 8 17.40 4.35 2.93
CA CYS A 8 17.85 3.77 4.20
C CYS A 8 18.95 4.60 4.92
N ARG A 9 19.60 5.56 4.24
CA ARG A 9 20.67 6.35 4.86
C ARG A 9 20.11 7.34 5.87
N LYS A 10 20.58 7.30 7.12
CA LYS A 10 20.15 8.22 8.19
C LYS A 10 20.75 9.62 8.06
N THR A 11 21.87 9.76 7.35
CA THR A 11 22.59 11.03 7.16
C THR A 11 21.85 12.02 6.27
N VAL A 12 20.98 11.52 5.38
CA VAL A 12 20.19 12.36 4.47
C VAL A 12 18.88 12.75 5.14
N SER A 13 18.58 14.05 5.18
CA SER A 13 17.33 14.55 5.76
C SER A 13 16.10 14.02 5.02
N ILE A 14 14.99 13.85 5.74
CA ILE A 14 13.72 13.36 5.16
C ILE A 14 13.25 14.31 4.04
N GLN A 15 13.40 15.62 4.23
CA GLN A 15 13.04 16.62 3.21
C GLN A 15 13.85 16.44 1.92
N ALA A 16 15.17 16.24 2.01
CA ALA A 16 16.00 15.97 0.82
C ALA A 16 15.57 14.67 0.12
N LYS A 17 15.26 13.62 0.88
CA LYS A 17 14.72 12.37 0.31
C LYS A 17 13.40 12.58 -0.43
N LEU A 18 12.48 13.35 0.14
CA LEU A 18 11.20 13.68 -0.50
C LEU A 18 11.39 14.51 -1.79
N ARG A 19 12.36 15.44 -1.81
CA ARG A 19 12.74 16.18 -3.02
C ARG A 19 13.26 15.25 -4.11
N ILE A 20 14.17 14.33 -3.76
CA ILE A 20 14.70 13.33 -4.71
C ILE A 20 13.58 12.41 -5.21
N PHE A 21 12.66 12.01 -4.34
CA PHE A 21 11.50 11.20 -4.72
C PHE A 21 10.63 11.94 -5.75
N ARG A 22 10.36 13.23 -5.52
CA ARG A 22 9.62 14.09 -6.46
C ARG A 22 10.35 14.27 -7.80
N ALA A 23 11.68 14.37 -7.78
CA ALA A 23 12.47 14.62 -8.98
C ALA A 23 12.78 13.36 -9.81
N CYS A 24 12.98 12.20 -9.17
CA CYS A 24 13.49 11.00 -9.85
C CYS A 24 12.46 9.88 -9.95
N VAL A 25 11.60 9.71 -8.94
CA VAL A 25 10.67 8.56 -8.90
C VAL A 25 9.31 8.93 -9.46
N LEU A 26 8.77 10.09 -9.08
CA LEU A 26 7.46 10.54 -9.55
C LEU A 26 7.37 10.68 -11.08
N PRO A 27 8.36 11.28 -11.79
CA PRO A 27 8.27 11.42 -13.25
C PRO A 27 8.28 10.07 -13.97
N VAL A 28 9.07 9.12 -13.47
CA VAL A 28 9.12 7.76 -14.01
C VAL A 28 7.80 7.02 -13.75
N LEU A 29 7.23 7.16 -12.55
CA LEU A 29 5.95 6.54 -12.20
C LEU A 29 4.78 7.08 -13.03
N LEU A 30 4.83 8.36 -13.38
CA LEU A 30 3.79 9.07 -14.14
C LEU A 30 4.08 9.12 -15.64
N TYR A 31 5.15 8.47 -16.11
CA TYR A 31 5.51 8.46 -17.50
C TYR A 31 4.36 7.90 -18.34
N SER A 32 3.96 8.60 -19.40
CA SER A 32 2.84 8.24 -20.27
C SER A 32 1.47 8.11 -19.59
N SER A 33 1.31 8.60 -18.35
CA SER A 33 0.01 8.58 -17.65
C SER A 33 -1.10 9.35 -18.37
N GLU A 34 -0.74 10.23 -19.30
CA GLU A 34 -1.62 11.03 -20.16
C GLU A 34 -2.53 10.17 -21.06
N VAL A 35 -2.05 9.01 -21.49
CA VAL A 35 -2.73 8.13 -22.46
C VAL A 35 -3.25 6.82 -21.84
N TRP A 36 -3.05 6.61 -20.54
CA TRP A 36 -3.45 5.35 -19.90
C TRP A 36 -4.96 5.29 -19.62
N SER A 37 -5.63 4.27 -20.16
CA SER A 37 -6.97 3.83 -19.74
C SER A 37 -6.86 2.89 -18.52
N THR A 38 -6.44 3.45 -17.37
CA THR A 38 -6.15 2.65 -16.16
C THR A 38 -7.41 2.03 -15.55
N THR A 39 -7.30 0.77 -15.15
CA THR A 39 -8.32 0.08 -14.33
C THR A 39 -8.14 0.39 -12.85
N ALA A 40 -9.19 0.22 -12.04
CA ALA A 40 -9.10 0.44 -10.58
C ALA A 40 -8.01 -0.42 -9.92
N ALA A 41 -7.82 -1.66 -10.38
CA ALA A 41 -6.76 -2.53 -9.89
C ALA A 41 -5.36 -2.01 -10.24
N GLN A 42 -5.18 -1.42 -11.43
CA GLN A 42 -3.91 -0.79 -11.82
C GLN A 42 -3.64 0.47 -10.98
N GLU A 43 -4.64 1.33 -10.78
CA GLU A 43 -4.52 2.51 -9.91
C GLU A 43 -4.20 2.11 -8.46
N GLN A 44 -4.79 1.03 -7.94
CA GLN A 44 -4.48 0.51 -6.61
C GLN A 44 -3.03 0.01 -6.50
N ARG A 45 -2.51 -0.67 -7.52
CA ARG A 45 -1.10 -1.10 -7.57
C ARG A 45 -0.15 0.10 -7.56
N LEU A 46 -0.46 1.13 -8.36
CA LEU A 46 0.30 2.38 -8.41
C LEU A 46 0.28 3.09 -7.05
N ASN A 47 -0.90 3.21 -6.43
CA ASN A 47 -1.04 3.78 -5.09
C ASN A 47 -0.25 2.98 -4.04
N THR A 48 -0.29 1.65 -4.10
CA THR A 48 0.45 0.80 -3.18
C THR A 48 1.95 1.03 -3.30
N PHE A 49 2.48 1.10 -4.53
CA PHE A 49 3.88 1.43 -4.77
C PHE A 49 4.24 2.81 -4.22
N TYR A 50 3.43 3.82 -4.54
CA TYR A 50 3.61 5.19 -4.12
C TYR A 50 3.68 5.34 -2.60
N PHE A 51 2.69 4.81 -1.88
CA PHE A 51 2.66 4.83 -0.42
C PHE A 51 3.75 3.97 0.23
N LYS A 52 4.17 2.88 -0.42
CA LYS A 52 5.31 2.06 0.03
C LYS A 52 6.62 2.86 -0.03
N CYS A 53 6.83 3.62 -1.10
CA CYS A 53 7.97 4.54 -1.21
C CYS A 53 7.95 5.59 -0.10
N LEU A 54 6.81 6.28 0.10
CA LEU A 54 6.69 7.30 1.15
C LEU A 54 6.96 6.73 2.54
N ARG A 55 6.34 5.60 2.89
CA ARG A 55 6.58 4.90 4.16
C ARG A 55 8.05 4.52 4.35
N THR A 56 8.72 4.08 3.29
CA THR A 56 10.14 3.74 3.33
C THR A 56 11.01 4.98 3.57
N ILE A 57 10.67 6.12 2.95
CA ILE A 57 11.40 7.39 3.09
C ILE A 57 11.31 7.91 4.53
N ILE A 58 10.12 7.90 5.13
CA ILE A 58 9.91 8.37 6.50
C ILE A 58 10.26 7.32 7.56
N GLY A 59 10.50 6.07 7.17
CA GLY A 59 10.87 4.98 8.06
C GLY A 59 9.73 4.47 8.95
N VAL A 60 8.52 4.34 8.39
CA VAL A 60 7.32 3.82 9.06
C VAL A 60 6.92 2.48 8.46
N ASN A 61 6.56 1.53 9.32
CA ASN A 61 6.08 0.21 8.91
C ASN A 61 4.55 0.14 8.89
N LEU A 62 3.99 -0.85 8.19
CA LEU A 62 2.54 -1.08 8.18
C LEU A 62 1.96 -1.34 9.58
N GLY A 63 2.73 -2.01 10.45
CA GLY A 63 2.32 -2.27 11.84
C GLY A 63 2.21 -1.02 12.72
N ASP A 64 2.79 0.11 12.30
CA ASP A 64 2.71 1.37 13.04
C ASP A 64 1.32 2.02 12.87
N ARG A 65 0.55 1.58 11.86
CA ARG A 65 -0.83 2.01 11.54
C ARG A 65 -0.97 3.51 11.29
N LEU A 66 0.04 4.13 10.68
CA LEU A 66 -0.07 5.50 10.19
C LEU A 66 -1.01 5.53 8.95
N PRO A 67 -2.13 6.28 8.98
CA PRO A 67 -3.06 6.38 7.86
C PRO A 67 -2.42 7.06 6.64
N ASN A 68 -2.91 6.71 5.44
CA ASN A 68 -2.38 7.24 4.19
C ASN A 68 -2.59 8.76 4.05
N GLU A 69 -3.71 9.29 4.53
CA GLU A 69 -4.04 10.73 4.44
C GLU A 69 -3.05 11.56 5.25
N GLN A 70 -2.80 11.15 6.50
CA GLN A 70 -1.81 11.79 7.36
C GLN A 70 -0.39 11.66 6.81
N LEU A 71 -0.06 10.52 6.18
CA LEU A 71 1.21 10.34 5.50
C LEU A 71 1.42 11.37 4.38
N LEU A 72 0.38 11.68 3.60
CA LEU A 72 0.43 12.72 2.57
C LEU A 72 0.58 14.12 3.16
N GLN A 73 -0.19 14.43 4.20
CA GLN A 73 -0.09 15.71 4.92
C GLN A 73 1.33 15.93 5.46
N LEU A 74 1.90 14.93 6.12
CA LEU A 74 3.26 15.00 6.67
C LEU A 74 4.32 15.18 5.58
N THR A 75 4.20 14.45 4.47
CA THR A 75 5.17 14.47 3.37
C THR A 75 4.94 15.62 2.38
N GLY A 76 3.84 16.36 2.53
CA GLY A 76 3.39 17.42 1.63
C GLY A 76 3.07 16.93 0.21
N GLN A 77 2.87 15.63 0.00
CA GLN A 77 2.66 15.10 -1.34
C GLN A 77 1.18 15.08 -1.73
N PRO A 78 0.84 15.35 -3.00
CA PRO A 78 -0.53 15.18 -3.49
C PRO A 78 -0.89 13.70 -3.58
N TYR A 79 -2.19 13.39 -3.68
CA TYR A 79 -2.61 12.04 -4.04
C TYR A 79 -2.13 11.70 -5.44
N LEU A 80 -1.72 10.44 -5.63
CA LEU A 80 -1.31 9.96 -6.95
C LEU A 80 -2.47 10.01 -7.96
N SER A 81 -3.69 9.77 -7.50
CA SER A 81 -4.91 9.92 -8.32
C SER A 81 -5.00 11.31 -8.93
N ASP A 82 -4.72 12.35 -8.15
CA ASP A 82 -4.87 13.75 -8.58
C ASP A 82 -3.80 14.08 -9.62
N LEU A 83 -2.58 13.55 -9.44
CA LEU A 83 -1.50 13.66 -10.42
C LEU A 83 -1.85 12.97 -11.74
N LEU A 84 -2.44 11.78 -11.69
CA LEU A 84 -2.88 11.03 -12.87
C LEU A 84 -4.00 11.78 -13.62
N ILE A 85 -5.02 12.25 -12.89
CA ILE A 85 -6.12 13.05 -13.42
C ILE A 85 -5.57 14.33 -14.08
N ARG A 86 -4.68 15.05 -13.39
CA ARG A 86 -4.07 16.28 -13.92
C ARG A 86 -3.35 16.03 -15.24
N ASN A 87 -2.53 15.00 -15.31
CA ASN A 87 -1.76 14.70 -16.52
C ASN A 87 -2.69 14.36 -17.71
N ARG A 88 -3.70 13.52 -17.47
CA ARG A 88 -4.72 13.19 -18.48
C ARG A 88 -5.50 14.42 -18.96
N LEU A 89 -5.98 15.27 -18.05
CA LEU A 89 -6.73 16.48 -18.41
C LEU A 89 -5.85 17.55 -19.08
N ARG A 90 -4.57 17.65 -18.69
CA ARG A 90 -3.60 18.51 -19.37
C ARG A 90 -3.47 18.10 -20.83
N TRP A 91 -3.35 16.79 -21.09
CA TRP A 91 -3.27 16.23 -22.44
C TRP A 91 -4.58 16.45 -23.22
N VAL A 92 -5.74 16.19 -22.63
CA VAL A 92 -7.06 16.45 -23.24
C VAL A 92 -7.18 17.90 -23.71
N GLY A 93 -6.79 18.86 -22.86
CA GLY A 93 -6.82 20.27 -23.25
C GLY A 93 -5.85 20.60 -24.37
N HIS A 94 -4.67 19.98 -24.40
CA HIS A 94 -3.72 20.14 -25.50
C HIS A 94 -4.29 19.60 -26.81
N VAL A 95 -4.82 18.37 -26.81
CA VAL A 95 -5.45 17.76 -27.99
C VAL A 95 -6.66 18.55 -28.45
N ASN A 96 -7.49 19.09 -27.54
CA ASN A 96 -8.62 19.91 -27.94
C ASN A 96 -8.21 21.20 -28.66
N ARG A 97 -7.02 21.74 -28.35
CA ARG A 97 -6.46 22.92 -29.04
C ARG A 97 -5.60 22.57 -30.27
N MET A 98 -5.39 21.28 -30.57
CA MET A 98 -4.63 20.87 -31.75
C MET A 98 -5.49 20.98 -33.02
N HIS A 99 -5.19 22.00 -33.82
CA HIS A 99 -5.73 22.22 -35.15
C HIS A 99 -4.60 22.18 -36.18
N THR A 100 -4.93 21.89 -37.44
CA THR A 100 -4.01 22.03 -38.58
C THR A 100 -3.95 23.49 -39.03
N GLU A 101 -3.08 23.80 -40.00
CA GLU A 101 -2.93 25.14 -40.57
C GLU A 101 -4.25 25.68 -41.16
N ASP A 102 -5.06 24.79 -41.73
CA ASP A 102 -6.40 25.09 -42.27
C ASP A 102 -7.50 25.22 -41.19
N ASN A 103 -7.12 25.29 -39.91
CA ASN A 103 -8.02 25.33 -38.76
C ASN A 103 -8.86 24.04 -38.54
N GLU A 104 -8.56 22.97 -39.29
CA GLU A 104 -9.22 21.68 -39.18
C GLU A 104 -8.74 20.88 -37.95
N PRO A 105 -9.56 19.98 -37.37
CA PRO A 105 -9.12 19.15 -36.27
C PRO A 105 -7.93 18.27 -36.68
N SER A 106 -6.85 18.29 -35.90
CA SER A 106 -5.69 17.42 -36.11
C SER A 106 -6.10 15.94 -36.11
N MET A 107 -5.36 15.08 -36.83
CA MET A 107 -5.59 13.63 -36.85
C MET A 107 -5.66 13.03 -35.44
N VAL A 108 -4.82 13.50 -34.51
CA VAL A 108 -4.85 13.04 -33.10
C VAL A 108 -6.18 13.38 -32.44
N LYS A 109 -6.69 14.61 -32.65
CA LYS A 109 -7.99 15.06 -32.15
C LYS A 109 -9.13 14.24 -32.78
N LYS A 110 -9.05 13.98 -34.08
CA LYS A 110 -10.00 13.12 -34.81
C LYS A 110 -10.02 11.70 -34.26
N ILE A 111 -8.86 11.05 -34.09
CA ILE A 111 -8.75 9.67 -33.55
C ILE A 111 -9.21 9.60 -32.09
N MET A 112 -8.82 10.56 -31.24
CA MET A 112 -9.13 10.52 -29.81
C MET A 112 -10.61 10.74 -29.51
N PHE A 113 -11.29 11.55 -30.33
CA PHE A 113 -12.72 11.84 -30.18
C PHE A 113 -13.58 11.12 -31.21
N SER A 114 -13.02 10.23 -32.02
CA SER A 114 -13.82 9.41 -32.93
C SER A 114 -14.59 8.38 -32.12
N HIS A 115 -15.86 8.26 -32.46
CA HIS A 115 -16.68 7.16 -32.00
C HIS A 115 -16.74 6.15 -33.14
N PHE A 116 -16.47 4.87 -32.85
CA PHE A 116 -16.87 3.81 -33.77
C PHE A 116 -18.39 3.87 -33.89
N ALA A 117 -18.90 4.29 -35.05
CA ALA A 117 -20.30 4.09 -35.42
C ALA A 117 -20.60 2.59 -35.27
N HIS A 118 -21.74 2.24 -34.70
CA HIS A 118 -22.16 0.86 -34.36
C HIS A 118 -21.76 -0.18 -35.43
N ALA A 119 -21.32 -1.40 -35.13
CA ALA A 119 -22.03 -2.48 -34.45
C ALA A 119 -21.10 -3.71 -34.35
N ASN A 120 -21.45 -4.70 -33.53
CA ASN A 120 -20.72 -5.96 -33.31
C ASN A 120 -19.45 -5.85 -32.46
N LYS A 121 -19.63 -5.44 -31.21
CA LYS A 121 -18.68 -5.82 -30.15
C LYS A 121 -18.78 -7.34 -29.94
N PRO A 122 -17.69 -8.12 -30.01
CA PRO A 122 -17.75 -9.54 -29.70
C PRO A 122 -18.27 -9.73 -28.28
N ARG A 123 -19.27 -10.59 -28.09
CA ARG A 123 -19.93 -10.87 -26.80
C ARG A 123 -18.96 -11.26 -25.67
N ASN A 124 -17.75 -11.70 -26.04
CA ASN A 124 -16.68 -12.15 -25.13
C ASN A 124 -15.55 -11.12 -24.92
N MET A 125 -15.57 -9.97 -25.59
CA MET A 125 -14.72 -8.83 -25.20
C MET A 125 -15.48 -8.03 -24.13
N GLY A 126 -15.17 -8.30 -22.86
CA GLY A 126 -15.60 -7.43 -21.77
C GLY A 126 -15.30 -5.96 -22.07
N THR A 127 -16.00 -5.04 -21.41
CA THR A 127 -15.81 -3.60 -21.62
C THR A 127 -14.44 -3.16 -21.15
N ARG A 128 -13.43 -3.27 -22.02
CA ARG A 128 -12.16 -2.55 -21.84
C ARG A 128 -12.54 -1.08 -21.72
N LYS A 129 -12.26 -0.47 -20.56
CA LYS A 129 -12.45 0.96 -20.36
C LYS A 129 -11.72 1.70 -21.48
N ARG A 130 -12.44 2.48 -22.28
CA ARG A 130 -11.82 3.33 -23.29
C ARG A 130 -11.08 4.47 -22.58
N TRP A 131 -10.09 5.03 -23.24
CA TRP A 131 -9.43 6.24 -22.72
C TRP A 131 -10.45 7.38 -22.51
N GLN A 132 -11.37 7.56 -23.46
CA GLN A 132 -12.47 8.54 -23.34
C GLN A 132 -13.35 8.30 -22.11
N ASP A 133 -13.71 7.06 -21.80
CA ASP A 133 -14.50 6.73 -20.60
C ASP A 133 -13.77 7.16 -19.32
N LYS A 134 -12.43 7.00 -19.30
CA LYS A 134 -11.61 7.42 -18.17
C LYS A 134 -11.54 8.94 -18.04
N ILE A 135 -11.47 9.66 -19.15
CA ILE A 135 -11.53 11.13 -19.15
C ILE A 135 -12.89 11.61 -18.64
N THR A 136 -13.99 10.98 -19.06
CA THR A 136 -15.33 11.30 -18.55
C THR A 136 -15.40 11.08 -17.03
N GLU A 137 -14.91 9.94 -16.53
CA GLU A 137 -14.83 9.65 -15.09
C GLU A 137 -14.03 10.72 -14.33
N ASP A 138 -12.92 11.20 -14.91
CA ASP A 138 -12.08 12.24 -14.30
C ASP A 138 -12.77 13.62 -14.30
N LEU A 139 -13.44 13.98 -15.40
CA LEU A 139 -14.20 15.23 -15.51
C LEU A 139 -15.38 15.25 -14.54
N GLU A 140 -16.06 14.12 -14.36
CA GLU A 140 -17.14 13.95 -13.39
C GLU A 140 -16.63 14.11 -11.95
N LYS A 141 -15.49 13.49 -11.62
CA LYS A 141 -14.85 13.63 -10.29
C LYS A 141 -14.53 15.09 -9.96
N LEU A 142 -14.12 15.88 -10.96
CA LEU A 142 -13.81 17.29 -10.79
C LEU A 142 -15.01 18.22 -11.04
N ASN A 143 -16.17 17.67 -11.39
CA ASN A 143 -17.39 18.40 -11.76
C ASN A 143 -17.18 19.44 -12.89
N ILE A 144 -16.37 19.09 -13.90
CA ILE A 144 -16.09 19.95 -15.06
C ILE A 144 -16.99 19.54 -16.23
N ARG A 145 -17.99 20.36 -16.55
CA ARG A 145 -18.96 20.07 -17.63
C ARG A 145 -18.54 20.64 -18.98
N ASN A 146 -18.20 21.93 -19.02
CA ASN A 146 -17.95 22.67 -20.27
C ASN A 146 -16.48 22.67 -20.69
N TRP A 147 -15.76 21.56 -20.44
CA TRP A 147 -14.32 21.47 -20.63
C TRP A 147 -13.87 21.78 -22.06
N ARG A 148 -14.67 21.46 -23.09
CA ARG A 148 -14.33 21.77 -24.50
C ARG A 148 -14.18 23.27 -24.77
N ARG A 149 -14.96 24.10 -24.08
CA ARG A 149 -14.88 25.56 -24.19
C ARG A 149 -13.80 26.11 -23.25
N GLU A 150 -13.74 25.60 -22.02
CA GLU A 150 -12.76 26.02 -21.03
C GLU A 150 -11.31 25.73 -21.46
N THR A 151 -11.09 24.66 -22.22
CA THR A 151 -9.77 24.30 -22.75
C THR A 151 -9.27 25.28 -23.81
N LEU A 152 -10.11 26.13 -24.41
CA LEU A 152 -9.62 27.14 -25.37
C LEU A 152 -8.74 28.18 -24.67
N ASP A 153 -9.11 28.56 -23.45
CA ASP A 153 -8.30 29.39 -22.58
C ASP A 153 -7.28 28.51 -21.84
N LYS A 154 -6.02 28.59 -22.26
CA LYS A 154 -4.93 27.77 -21.72
C LYS A 154 -4.68 28.04 -20.24
N ASP A 155 -4.77 29.29 -19.80
CA ASP A 155 -4.43 29.69 -18.44
C ASP A 155 -5.57 29.36 -17.49
N LYS A 156 -6.82 29.62 -17.90
CA LYS A 156 -8.00 29.17 -17.17
C LYS A 156 -8.01 27.65 -17.03
N TRP A 157 -7.78 26.90 -18.12
CA TRP A 157 -7.71 25.44 -18.07
C TRP A 157 -6.62 24.94 -17.12
N ARG A 158 -5.42 25.51 -17.21
CA ARG A 158 -4.31 25.18 -16.31
C ARG A 158 -4.65 25.48 -14.85
N GLY A 159 -5.31 26.60 -14.58
CA GLY A 159 -5.78 26.98 -13.25
C GLY A 159 -6.81 25.99 -12.70
N THR A 160 -7.81 25.62 -13.51
CA THR A 160 -8.85 24.65 -13.14
C THR A 160 -8.25 23.29 -12.76
N ILE A 161 -7.36 22.74 -13.59
CA ILE A 161 -6.79 21.40 -13.30
C ILE A 161 -5.84 21.45 -12.08
N ASN A 162 -5.01 22.49 -11.98
CA ASN A 162 -4.01 22.55 -10.90
C ASN A 162 -4.64 22.83 -9.53
N ARG A 163 -5.84 23.40 -9.46
CA ARG A 163 -6.59 23.59 -8.21
C ARG A 163 -6.72 22.31 -7.40
N PHE A 164 -6.81 21.16 -8.04
CA PHE A 164 -7.04 19.89 -7.37
C PHE A 164 -5.76 19.19 -6.90
N VAL A 165 -4.59 19.60 -7.41
CA VAL A 165 -3.31 19.01 -7.04
C VAL A 165 -2.64 19.86 -5.96
N HIS A 166 -2.90 19.50 -4.72
CA HIS A 166 -2.31 20.17 -3.56
C HIS A 166 -0.96 19.53 -3.22
N SER A 167 0.14 20.21 -3.55
CA SER A 167 1.46 19.88 -3.03
C SER A 167 1.87 20.93 -2.01
N ASN A 168 2.03 20.51 -0.76
CA ASN A 168 2.49 21.36 0.32
C ASN A 168 3.97 21.10 0.60
N ASP A 169 4.58 21.98 1.38
CA ASP A 169 5.89 21.70 1.94
C ASP A 169 5.78 20.57 2.99
N PRO A 170 6.76 19.65 3.04
CA PRO A 170 6.79 18.63 4.07
C PRO A 170 6.83 19.28 5.46
N SER A 171 6.05 18.73 6.39
CA SER A 171 5.97 19.28 7.75
C SER A 171 7.34 19.23 8.44
N SER A 172 7.64 20.23 9.28
CA SER A 172 8.84 20.24 10.11
C SER A 172 8.80 19.15 11.19
N ASN A 173 7.60 18.77 11.66
CA ASN A 173 7.39 17.83 12.76
C ASN A 173 7.29 16.34 12.35
N ILE A 174 7.70 15.96 11.13
CA ILE A 174 7.60 14.57 10.63
C ILE A 174 8.21 13.57 11.63
N SER A 175 9.40 13.87 12.16
CA SER A 175 10.12 12.99 13.09
C SER A 175 9.34 12.76 14.39
N GLU A 176 8.72 13.81 14.94
CA GLU A 176 7.93 13.73 16.18
C GLU A 176 6.69 12.87 15.98
N VAL A 177 5.94 13.12 14.90
CA VAL A 177 4.73 12.36 14.59
C VAL A 177 5.09 10.89 14.34
N VAL A 178 6.13 10.61 13.56
CA VAL A 178 6.61 9.23 13.34
C VAL A 178 6.95 8.54 14.66
N GLN A 179 7.60 9.24 15.60
CA GLN A 179 7.95 8.69 16.90
C GLN A 179 6.72 8.37 17.74
N GLN A 180 5.69 9.23 17.74
CA GLN A 180 4.42 8.97 18.42
C GLN A 180 3.74 7.70 17.90
N TYR A 181 3.68 7.49 16.58
CA TYR A 181 3.09 6.29 16.00
C TYR A 181 3.89 5.02 16.33
N LYS A 182 5.22 5.11 16.37
CA LYS A 182 6.09 4.01 16.79
C LYS A 182 5.87 3.62 18.25
N GLN A 183 5.84 4.59 19.16
CA GLN A 183 5.54 4.34 20.58
C GLN A 183 4.16 3.68 20.76
N LYS A 184 3.13 4.17 20.05
CA LYS A 184 1.81 3.52 20.05
C LYS A 184 1.87 2.10 19.52
N ALA A 185 2.69 1.82 18.51
CA ALA A 185 2.88 0.48 17.96
C ALA A 185 3.56 -0.46 18.95
N ASP A 186 4.60 0.02 19.64
CA ASP A 186 5.32 -0.77 20.64
C ASP A 186 4.43 -1.09 21.84
N LYS A 187 3.62 -0.14 22.32
CA LYS A 187 2.60 -0.40 23.34
C LYS A 187 1.62 -1.50 22.93
N ARG A 188 1.17 -1.50 21.66
CA ARG A 188 0.30 -2.57 21.12
C ARG A 188 1.02 -3.91 21.04
N ARG A 189 2.29 -3.93 20.61
CA ARG A 189 3.11 -5.14 20.55
C ARG A 189 3.34 -5.73 21.95
N ALA A 190 3.62 -4.86 22.93
CA ALA A 190 3.77 -5.24 24.33
C ALA A 190 2.46 -5.79 24.92
N ALA A 191 1.32 -5.15 24.63
CA ALA A 191 0.00 -5.64 25.06
C ALA A 191 -0.41 -6.96 24.37
N SER A 192 0.04 -7.18 23.13
CA SER A 192 -0.15 -8.43 22.38
C SER A 192 0.83 -9.53 22.81
N ASN A 193 1.82 -9.23 23.64
CA ASN A 193 2.75 -10.22 24.20
C ASN A 193 2.02 -11.02 25.29
N VAL A 194 1.00 -11.77 24.86
CA VAL A 194 0.34 -12.80 25.66
C VAL A 194 1.45 -13.79 26.05
N PRO A 195 1.66 -14.05 27.36
CA PRO A 195 2.63 -15.05 27.78
C PRO A 195 2.36 -16.36 27.04
N LEU A 196 3.32 -16.78 26.20
CA LEU A 196 3.20 -18.07 25.53
C LEU A 196 3.09 -19.14 26.62
N PRO A 197 2.12 -20.06 26.53
CA PRO A 197 2.04 -21.15 27.49
C PRO A 197 3.35 -21.95 27.44
N PRO A 198 3.90 -22.32 28.60
CA PRO A 198 5.19 -23.01 28.66
C PRO A 198 5.14 -24.31 27.86
N LYS A 199 6.20 -24.62 27.11
CA LYS A 199 6.24 -25.86 26.33
C LYS A 199 6.22 -27.05 27.29
N ILE A 200 5.43 -28.07 26.99
CA ILE A 200 5.32 -29.28 27.82
C ILE A 200 6.70 -29.90 28.08
N THR A 201 7.56 -29.97 27.06
CA THR A 201 8.94 -30.47 27.19
C THR A 201 9.79 -29.67 28.17
N GLU A 202 9.63 -28.34 28.22
CA GLU A 202 10.33 -27.47 29.18
C GLU A 202 9.83 -27.68 30.61
N VAL A 203 8.52 -27.87 30.78
CA VAL A 203 7.91 -28.19 32.10
C VAL A 203 8.36 -29.56 32.59
N LEU A 204 8.41 -30.56 31.71
CA LEU A 204 8.88 -31.91 32.03
C LEU A 204 10.36 -31.94 32.41
N ILE A 205 11.20 -31.16 31.72
CA ILE A 205 12.62 -31.01 32.08
C ILE A 205 12.75 -30.41 33.49
N LYS A 206 11.97 -29.36 33.80
CA LYS A 206 11.96 -28.75 35.13
C LYS A 206 11.49 -29.70 36.25
N GLN A 207 10.70 -30.72 35.92
CA GLN A 207 10.24 -31.75 36.86
C GLN A 207 11.14 -33.00 36.89
N GLY A 208 12.29 -32.99 36.21
CA GLY A 208 13.19 -34.14 36.18
C GLY A 208 12.68 -35.32 35.34
N LEU A 209 11.68 -35.11 34.49
CA LEU A 209 11.05 -36.15 33.65
C LEU A 209 11.72 -36.27 32.27
N LYS A 210 13.01 -35.96 32.18
CA LYS A 210 13.84 -36.18 30.98
C LYS A 210 14.84 -37.29 31.28
N ASN A 211 14.81 -38.35 30.47
CA ASN A 211 15.73 -39.48 30.57
C ASN A 211 17.08 -39.13 29.92
N THR A 212 18.13 -39.89 30.27
CA THR A 212 19.48 -39.77 29.70
C THR A 212 19.50 -39.93 28.17
N ASP A 213 18.60 -40.76 27.64
CA ASP A 213 18.52 -41.10 26.22
C ASP A 213 17.80 -40.03 25.36
N GLY A 214 17.51 -38.86 25.95
CA GLY A 214 16.79 -37.78 25.29
C GLY A 214 15.28 -38.00 25.14
N THR A 215 14.73 -39.07 25.73
CA THR A 215 13.28 -39.30 25.83
C THR A 215 12.70 -38.62 27.07
N HIS A 216 11.39 -38.38 27.05
CA HIS A 216 10.66 -37.77 28.15
C HIS A 216 9.65 -38.76 28.75
N THR A 217 9.46 -38.68 30.06
CA THR A 217 8.59 -39.57 30.83
C THR A 217 7.23 -38.93 31.07
N CYS A 218 6.16 -39.69 30.88
CA CYS A 218 4.79 -39.23 31.13
C CYS A 218 4.57 -39.00 32.64
N PRO A 219 3.98 -37.86 33.07
CA PRO A 219 3.66 -37.60 34.48
C PRO A 219 2.63 -38.55 35.12
N ASN A 220 1.87 -39.32 34.32
CA ASN A 220 0.88 -40.25 34.83
C ASN A 220 1.50 -41.59 35.22
N SER A 221 1.48 -41.93 36.51
CA SER A 221 1.96 -43.22 37.00
C SER A 221 1.16 -44.42 36.48
N LYS A 222 -0.12 -44.22 36.10
CA LYS A 222 -1.02 -45.26 35.57
C LYS A 222 -0.95 -45.44 34.05
N CYS A 223 -0.09 -44.69 33.34
CA CYS A 223 0.01 -44.80 31.89
C CYS A 223 0.77 -46.08 31.47
N THR A 224 0.22 -46.81 30.50
CA THR A 224 0.80 -48.03 29.92
C THR A 224 2.05 -47.75 29.06
N ARG A 225 2.14 -46.56 28.45
CA ARG A 225 3.31 -46.12 27.67
C ARG A 225 3.98 -44.95 28.40
N ARG A 226 5.11 -45.20 29.06
CA ARG A 226 5.75 -44.20 29.91
C ARG A 226 6.74 -43.28 29.20
N THR A 227 7.37 -43.71 28.11
CA THR A 227 8.46 -42.96 27.46
C THR A 227 8.10 -42.51 26.05
N PHE A 228 8.44 -41.25 25.73
CA PHE A 228 8.15 -40.63 24.44
C PHE A 228 9.32 -39.78 23.95
N LYS A 229 9.48 -39.70 22.62
CA LYS A 229 10.33 -38.66 22.00
C LYS A 229 9.64 -37.29 22.12
N ALA A 230 10.42 -36.21 22.10
CA ALA A 230 9.93 -34.83 22.23
C ALA A 230 8.80 -34.48 21.24
N GLN A 231 8.82 -35.03 20.03
CA GLN A 231 7.79 -34.80 19.01
C GLN A 231 6.42 -35.43 19.36
N GLY A 232 6.40 -36.54 20.12
CA GLY A 232 5.19 -37.31 20.42
C GLY A 232 4.60 -37.03 21.81
N ILE A 233 5.41 -36.54 22.75
CA ILE A 233 4.98 -36.43 24.14
C ILE A 233 3.92 -35.36 24.38
N THR A 234 3.98 -34.24 23.65
CA THR A 234 3.07 -33.11 23.85
C THR A 234 1.61 -33.51 23.66
N ARG A 235 1.30 -34.24 22.58
CA ARG A 235 -0.05 -34.73 22.30
C ARG A 235 -0.49 -35.76 23.33
N HIS A 236 0.42 -36.64 23.74
CA HIS A 236 0.14 -37.67 24.72
C HIS A 236 -0.18 -37.09 26.11
N VAL A 237 0.63 -36.17 26.62
CA VAL A 237 0.46 -35.59 27.97
C VAL A 237 -0.83 -34.76 28.06
N LYS A 238 -1.23 -34.06 26.99
CA LYS A 238 -2.53 -33.38 26.91
C LYS A 238 -3.71 -34.34 27.06
N ALA A 239 -3.63 -35.53 26.44
CA ALA A 239 -4.69 -36.52 26.49
C ALA A 239 -4.66 -37.39 27.77
N CYS A 240 -3.47 -37.74 28.25
CA CYS A 240 -3.28 -38.68 29.35
C CYS A 240 -3.41 -38.02 30.73
N THR A 241 -3.08 -36.72 30.84
CA THR A 241 -3.11 -35.97 32.10
C THR A 241 -3.63 -34.53 31.91
N PRO A 242 -4.93 -34.36 31.66
CA PRO A 242 -5.52 -33.02 31.52
C PRO A 242 -5.39 -32.18 32.80
N GLU A 243 -5.52 -32.79 33.98
CA GLU A 243 -5.38 -32.10 35.28
C GLU A 243 -3.94 -31.63 35.55
N TRP A 244 -2.93 -32.39 35.14
CA TRP A 244 -1.53 -31.96 35.22
C TRP A 244 -1.25 -30.79 34.27
N CYS A 245 -1.85 -30.79 33.07
CA CYS A 245 -1.75 -29.66 32.13
C CYS A 245 -2.40 -28.39 32.71
N LYS A 246 -3.57 -28.50 33.34
CA LYS A 246 -4.25 -27.39 34.03
C LYS A 246 -3.38 -26.80 35.14
N LYS A 247 -2.76 -27.64 35.99
CA LYS A 247 -1.86 -27.21 37.08
C LYS A 247 -0.67 -26.39 36.58
N HIS A 248 -0.18 -26.65 35.37
CA HIS A 248 0.99 -25.99 34.78
C HIS A 248 0.64 -24.93 33.73
N LYS A 249 -0.62 -24.50 33.66
CA LYS A 249 -1.09 -23.48 32.70
C LYS A 249 -0.80 -23.84 31.23
N ILE A 250 -0.84 -25.13 30.91
CA ILE A 250 -0.70 -25.64 29.54
C ILE A 250 -2.10 -25.80 28.93
N PRO A 251 -2.40 -25.19 27.76
CA PRO A 251 -3.70 -25.32 27.10
C PRO A 251 -3.92 -26.75 26.61
N THR A 252 -5.10 -27.31 26.91
CA THR A 252 -5.47 -28.71 26.62
C THR A 252 -6.12 -28.93 25.25
N ASN A 253 -6.30 -27.89 24.44
CA ASN A 253 -6.79 -28.01 23.05
C ASN A 253 -5.70 -28.49 22.09
#